data_AF-I0H2V1-F1
#
_entry.id   AF-I0H2V1-F1
#
_cell.length_a   1.000
_cell.length_b   1.000
_cell.length_c   1.000
_cell.angle_alpha   90.00
_cell.angle_beta   90.00
_cell.angle_gamma   90.00
#
_symmetry.space_group_name_H-M   'P 1'
#
loop_
_entity.id
_entity.type
_entity.pdbx_description
1 polymer ?
#
loop_
_entity_poly.entity_id
_entity_poly.type
_entity_poly.pdbx_seq_one_letter_code
_entity_poly.pdbx_strand_id
1 'polypeptide(L)'
;MTAITLDTLTDDDHAEIQRRLAAYAECGWQPVDSVREFAPGVRIRHVGQQYPQAYRYGTGVIVTVLQNRREDIELVVAYDEPRIPGCPRVTVLGDYHVDLGPFAAVA
;
A
#
# COMPACT_ATOMS: atom_id res chain seq x y z
N MET A 1 12.72 14.68 -6.70
CA MET A 1 11.62 13.73 -6.51
C MET A 1 10.35 14.52 -6.33
N THR A 2 9.34 14.24 -7.14
CA THR A 2 7.99 14.74 -6.91
C THR A 2 7.28 13.69 -6.07
N ALA A 3 6.70 14.09 -4.94
CA ALA A 3 5.92 13.18 -4.12
C ALA A 3 4.62 12.81 -4.86
N ILE A 4 4.32 11.52 -4.97
CA ILE A 4 3.02 11.08 -5.48
C ILE A 4 1.96 11.34 -4.41
N THR A 5 0.81 11.79 -4.90
CA THR A 5 -0.45 11.97 -4.18
C THR A 5 -1.56 11.25 -4.96
N LEU A 6 -2.74 11.09 -4.35
CA LEU A 6 -3.88 10.48 -5.04
C LEU A 6 -4.25 11.22 -6.33
N ASP A 7 -4.14 12.56 -6.33
CA ASP A 7 -4.51 13.41 -7.48
C ASP A 7 -3.48 13.37 -8.62
N THR A 8 -2.30 12.78 -8.38
CA THR A 8 -1.23 12.66 -9.38
C THR A 8 -1.15 11.29 -10.03
N LEU A 9 -2.06 10.37 -9.65
CA LEU A 9 -2.15 9.06 -10.27
C LEU A 9 -2.61 9.18 -11.73
N THR A 10 -2.02 8.36 -12.59
CA THR A 10 -2.37 8.33 -14.01
C THR A 10 -3.56 7.40 -14.27
N ASP A 11 -4.15 7.50 -15.46
CA ASP A 11 -5.22 6.57 -15.88
C ASP A 11 -4.75 5.11 -15.88
N ASP A 12 -3.49 4.87 -16.25
CA ASP A 12 -2.87 3.54 -16.20
C ASP A 12 -2.75 3.03 -14.76
N ASP A 13 -2.39 3.91 -13.81
CA ASP A 13 -2.36 3.56 -12.37
C ASP A 13 -3.76 3.21 -11.88
N HIS A 14 -4.78 3.98 -12.25
CA HIS A 14 -6.16 3.70 -11.90
C HIS A 14 -6.63 2.35 -12.46
N ALA A 15 -6.33 2.05 -13.73
CA ALA A 15 -6.68 0.78 -14.35
C ALA A 15 -6.03 -0.42 -13.62
N GLU A 16 -4.75 -0.29 -13.25
CA GLU A 16 -4.04 -1.30 -12.48
C GLU A 16 -4.59 -1.45 -11.06
N ILE A 17 -4.93 -0.35 -10.38
CA ILE A 17 -5.59 -0.39 -9.06
C ILE A 17 -6.91 -1.16 -9.17
N GLN A 18 -7.75 -0.85 -10.16
CA GLN A 18 -9.02 -1.56 -10.35
C GLN A 18 -8.81 -3.06 -10.64
N ARG A 19 -7.80 -3.41 -11.42
CA ARG A 19 -7.43 -4.82 -11.68
C ARG A 19 -7.05 -5.54 -10.39
N ARG A 20 -6.26 -4.91 -9.51
CA ARG A 20 -5.88 -5.49 -8.20
C ARG A 20 -7.08 -5.61 -7.28
N LEU A 21 -7.91 -4.58 -7.19
CA LEU A 21 -9.13 -4.58 -6.37
C LEU A 21 -10.09 -5.71 -6.78
N ALA A 22 -10.23 -5.98 -8.08
CA ALA A 22 -11.02 -7.11 -8.57
C ALA A 22 -10.47 -8.45 -8.08
N ALA A 23 -9.15 -8.66 -8.17
CA ALA A 23 -8.51 -9.88 -7.66
C ALA A 23 -8.66 -10.05 -6.14
N TYR A 24 -8.54 -8.96 -5.38
CA TYR A 24 -8.76 -8.96 -3.94
C TYR A 24 -10.21 -9.30 -3.57
N ALA A 25 -11.18 -8.76 -4.31
CA ALA A 25 -12.59 -9.04 -4.11
C ALA A 25 -12.92 -10.54 -4.30
N GLU A 26 -12.30 -11.20 -5.28
CA GLU A 26 -12.43 -12.66 -5.48
C GLU A 26 -11.95 -13.46 -4.26
N CYS A 27 -10.98 -12.93 -3.52
CA CYS A 27 -10.45 -13.52 -2.29
C CYS A 27 -11.21 -13.08 -1.02
N GLY A 28 -12.30 -12.31 -1.14
CA GLY A 28 -13.12 -11.87 -0.02
C GLY A 28 -12.55 -10.67 0.77
N TRP A 29 -11.60 -9.94 0.19
CA TRP A 29 -11.15 -8.65 0.70
C TRP A 29 -12.08 -7.55 0.22
N GLN A 30 -12.31 -6.53 1.06
CA GLN A 30 -13.17 -5.42 0.74
C GLN A 30 -12.50 -4.08 1.06
N PRO A 31 -12.65 -3.05 0.20
CA PRO A 31 -12.19 -1.71 0.51
C PRO A 31 -12.89 -1.17 1.75
N VAL A 32 -12.13 -0.48 2.60
CA VAL A 32 -12.64 0.26 3.75
C VAL A 32 -12.07 1.68 3.76
N ASP A 33 -12.77 2.61 4.38
CA ASP A 33 -12.35 4.01 4.42
C ASP A 33 -11.06 4.20 5.23
N SER A 34 -10.93 3.47 6.35
CA SER A 34 -9.73 3.47 7.17
C SER A 34 -9.70 2.30 8.16
N VAL A 35 -8.49 1.94 8.60
CA VAL A 35 -8.25 1.07 9.77
C VAL A 35 -7.13 1.69 10.59
N ARG A 36 -7.42 2.09 11.83
CA ARG A 36 -6.49 2.85 12.70
C ARG A 36 -5.94 4.08 11.97
N GLU A 37 -4.62 4.21 11.82
CA GLU A 37 -3.95 5.30 11.10
C GLU A 37 -3.87 5.10 9.57
N PHE A 38 -4.30 3.94 9.06
CA PHE A 38 -4.23 3.63 7.64
C PHE A 38 -5.49 4.12 6.93
N ALA A 39 -5.34 5.05 5.99
CA ALA A 39 -6.40 5.55 5.13
C ALA A 39 -5.83 5.93 3.75
N PRO A 40 -6.62 5.92 2.67
CA PRO A 40 -6.20 6.49 1.39
C PRO A 40 -5.68 7.93 1.56
N GLY A 41 -4.57 8.23 0.89
CA GLY A 41 -3.89 9.53 0.98
C GLY A 41 -2.85 9.63 2.11
N VAL A 42 -2.85 8.70 3.07
CA VAL A 42 -1.80 8.64 4.09
C VAL A 42 -0.48 8.21 3.48
N ARG A 43 0.58 8.96 3.80
CA ARG A 43 1.94 8.65 3.35
C ARG A 43 2.59 7.62 4.25
N ILE A 44 3.28 6.69 3.62
CA ILE A 44 4.04 5.66 4.33
C ILE A 44 5.48 5.61 3.85
N ARG A 45 6.32 5.01 4.70
CA ARG A 45 7.68 4.64 4.35
C ARG A 45 7.84 3.15 4.56
N HIS A 46 8.27 2.45 3.52
CA HIS A 46 8.66 1.07 3.62
C HIS A 46 9.93 0.94 4.48
N VAL A 47 9.85 0.11 5.51
CA VAL A 47 10.99 -0.22 6.37
C VAL A 47 11.14 -1.73 6.40
N GLY A 48 11.67 -2.31 5.32
CA GLY A 48 12.00 -3.73 5.22
C GLY A 48 13.51 -3.96 5.27
N GLN A 49 13.96 -4.92 6.08
CA GLN A 49 15.40 -5.27 6.18
C GLN A 49 15.94 -6.00 4.94
N GLN A 50 15.07 -6.66 4.16
CA GLN A 50 15.49 -7.44 3.00
C GLN A 50 15.94 -6.57 1.81
N TYR A 51 15.54 -5.29 1.75
CA TYR A 51 15.86 -4.39 0.65
C TYR A 51 16.24 -3.01 1.17
N PRO A 52 17.53 -2.76 1.48
CA PRO A 52 18.01 -1.46 1.99
C PRO A 52 17.66 -0.27 1.09
N GLN A 53 17.54 -0.50 -0.22
CA GLN A 53 17.11 0.50 -1.19
C GLN A 53 15.64 0.90 -0.98
N ALA A 54 14.79 -0.02 -0.54
CA ALA A 54 13.42 0.28 -0.21
C ALA A 54 13.27 1.11 1.07
N TYR A 55 14.23 1.05 1.99
CA TYR A 55 14.31 2.02 3.09
C TYR A 55 14.62 3.44 2.59
N ARG A 56 15.47 3.58 1.58
CA ARG A 56 15.89 4.89 1.05
C ARG A 56 14.87 5.52 0.10
N TYR A 57 14.19 4.69 -0.70
CA TYR A 57 13.36 5.13 -1.83
C TYR A 57 11.91 4.63 -1.76
N GLY A 58 11.58 3.74 -0.83
CA GLY A 58 10.24 3.15 -0.69
C GLY A 58 9.28 4.05 0.09
N THR A 59 9.23 5.35 -0.23
CA THR A 59 8.15 6.22 0.24
C THR A 59 7.01 6.20 -0.75
N GLY A 60 5.79 6.33 -0.25
CA GLY A 60 4.60 6.30 -1.09
C GLY A 60 3.36 6.77 -0.37
N VAL A 61 2.23 6.68 -1.06
CA VAL A 61 0.91 7.03 -0.56
C VAL A 61 0.00 5.80 -0.64
N ILE A 62 -0.77 5.56 0.42
CA ILE A 62 -1.82 4.53 0.41
C ILE A 62 -2.89 4.97 -0.57
N VAL A 63 -3.21 4.12 -1.55
CA VAL A 63 -4.29 4.39 -2.52
C VAL A 63 -5.58 3.70 -2.11
N THR A 64 -5.49 2.56 -1.42
CA THR A 64 -6.65 1.87 -0.87
C THR A 64 -6.27 1.06 0.36
N VAL A 65 -7.23 0.88 1.26
CA VAL A 65 -7.12 0.00 2.42
C VAL A 65 -8.15 -1.09 2.23
N LEU A 66 -7.70 -2.34 2.31
CA LEU A 66 -8.53 -3.52 2.17
C LEU A 66 -8.55 -4.25 3.50
N GLN A 67 -9.71 -4.81 3.86
CA GLN A 67 -9.86 -5.64 5.05
C GLN A 67 -10.57 -6.95 4.68
N ASN A 68 -10.15 -8.06 5.31
CA ASN A 68 -10.82 -9.34 5.19
C ASN A 68 -11.66 -9.66 6.44
N ARG A 69 -12.37 -10.79 6.43
CA ARG A 69 -13.22 -11.24 7.55
C ARG A 69 -12.47 -11.61 8.84
N ARG A 70 -11.13 -11.72 8.78
CA ARG A 70 -10.27 -12.01 9.93
C ARG A 70 -9.65 -10.74 10.52
N GLU A 71 -10.10 -9.57 10.04
CA GLU A 71 -9.59 -8.25 10.40
C GLU A 71 -8.14 -7.98 9.98
N ASP A 72 -7.55 -8.84 9.14
CA ASP A 72 -6.28 -8.55 8.49
C ASP A 72 -6.47 -7.39 7.51
N ILE A 73 -5.41 -6.59 7.31
CA ILE A 73 -5.44 -5.49 6.34
C ILE A 73 -4.37 -5.64 5.26
N GLU A 74 -4.75 -5.24 4.05
CA GLU A 74 -3.87 -5.11 2.90
C GLU A 74 -3.90 -3.64 2.44
N LEU A 75 -2.74 -3.06 2.22
CA LEU A 75 -2.60 -1.70 1.70
C LEU A 75 -2.10 -1.78 0.28
N VAL A 76 -2.81 -1.14 -0.65
CA VAL A 76 -2.23 -0.85 -1.97
C VAL A 76 -1.60 0.53 -1.87
N VAL A 77 -0.35 0.65 -2.30
CA VAL A 77 0.49 1.84 -2.11
C VAL A 77 1.13 2.23 -3.43
N ALA A 78 1.03 3.51 -3.81
CA ALA A 78 1.76 4.08 -4.92
C ALA A 78 3.07 4.70 -4.42
N TYR A 79 4.21 4.25 -4.94
CA TYR A 79 5.53 4.77 -4.56
C TYR A 79 5.90 6.04 -5.31
N ASP A 80 6.60 6.94 -4.63
CA ASP A 80 7.17 8.14 -5.26
C ASP A 80 8.18 7.79 -6.37
N GLU A 81 8.82 6.63 -6.28
CA GLU A 81 9.72 6.11 -7.31
C GLU A 81 9.11 4.89 -8.04
N PRO A 82 8.98 4.95 -9.38
CA PRO A 82 8.31 3.91 -10.15
C PRO A 82 9.07 2.57 -10.17
N ARG A 83 10.37 2.61 -9.83
CA ARG A 83 11.23 1.44 -9.68
C ARG A 83 12.30 1.72 -8.65
N ILE A 84 12.35 0.92 -7.59
CA ILE A 84 13.43 0.98 -6.61
C ILE A 84 14.69 0.36 -7.25
N PRO A 85 15.80 1.12 -7.40
CA PRO A 85 17.02 0.59 -8.03
C PRO A 85 17.51 -0.70 -7.35
N GLY A 86 17.74 -1.76 -8.14
CA GLY A 86 18.15 -3.08 -7.63
C GLY A 86 17.01 -3.98 -7.15
N CYS A 87 15.76 -3.51 -7.17
CA CYS A 87 14.57 -4.29 -6.84
C CYS A 87 13.61 -4.32 -8.03
N PRO A 88 13.84 -5.18 -9.04
CA PRO A 88 13.03 -5.24 -10.27
C PRO A 88 11.57 -5.68 -10.02
N ARG A 89 11.27 -6.15 -8.80
CA ARG A 89 9.93 -6.57 -8.38
C ARG A 89 9.04 -5.42 -7.89
N VAL A 90 9.61 -4.25 -7.61
CA VAL A 90 8.83 -3.11 -7.12
C VAL A 90 8.37 -2.29 -8.31
N THR A 91 7.11 -2.50 -8.68
CA THR A 91 6.35 -1.67 -9.61
C THR A 91 5.91 -0.36 -8.94
N VAL A 92 5.33 0.58 -9.69
CA VAL A 92 4.75 1.84 -9.16
C VAL A 92 3.81 1.56 -7.98
N LEU A 93 3.03 0.47 -8.07
CA LEU A 93 2.14 0.03 -7.01
C LEU A 93 2.71 -1.17 -6.26
N GLY A 94 2.68 -1.12 -4.93
CA GLY A 94 3.02 -2.21 -4.02
C GLY A 94 1.83 -2.62 -3.16
N ASP A 95 1.78 -3.90 -2.81
CA ASP A 95 0.79 -4.46 -1.90
C ASP A 95 1.47 -4.79 -0.57
N TYR A 96 0.84 -4.40 0.54
CA TYR A 96 1.38 -4.58 1.88
C TYR A 96 0.36 -5.21 2.82
N HIS A 97 0.69 -6.41 3.26
CA HIS A 97 0.03 -7.02 4.39
C HIS A 97 0.50 -6.37 5.70
N VAL A 98 -0.44 -5.91 6.53
CA VAL A 98 -0.13 -5.44 7.88
C VAL A 98 -0.84 -6.35 8.87
N ASP A 99 -0.04 -7.09 9.64
CA ASP A 99 -0.52 -7.78 10.82
C ASP A 99 -0.73 -6.75 11.93
N LEU A 100 -1.99 -6.51 12.26
CA LEU A 100 -2.37 -5.53 13.26
C LEU A 100 -2.12 -6.00 14.69
N GLY A 101 -1.82 -7.29 14.89
CA GLY A 101 -1.65 -7.96 16.18
C GLY A 101 -2.86 -7.82 17.11
N PRO A 102 -2.95 -8.64 18.18
CA PRO A 102 -3.83 -8.31 19.29
C PRO A 102 -3.32 -7.00 19.91
N PHE A 103 -4.21 -6.00 20.01
CA PHE A 103 -3.91 -4.74 20.71
C PHE A 103 -3.52 -5.10 22.16
N ALA A 104 -2.24 -4.96 22.53
CA ALA A 104 -1.92 -4.71 23.92
C ALA A 104 -2.46 -3.30 24.19
N ALA A 105 -3.63 -3.21 24.81
CA ALA A 105 -4.16 -1.95 25.31
C ALA A 105 -3.05 -1.29 26.13
N VAL A 106 -2.46 -0.23 25.57
CA VAL A 106 -1.58 0.64 26.36
C VAL A 106 -2.53 1.38 27.30
N ALA A 107 -2.53 0.93 28.56
CA ALA A 107 -3.26 1.53 29.67
C ALA A 107 -2.67 2.90 30.03
#